data_AF-A0A920U7P0-F1
#
_entry.id   AF-A0A920U7P0-F1
#
_cell.length_a   1.000
_cell.length_b   1.000
_cell.length_c   1.000
_cell.angle_alpha   90.00
_cell.angle_beta   90.00
_cell.angle_gamma   90.00
#
_symmetry.space_group_name_H-M   'P 1'
#
loop_
_entity.id
_entity.type
_entity.pdbx_description
1 polymer ?
#
loop_
_entity_poly.entity_id
_entity_poly.type
_entity_poly.pdbx_seq_one_letter_code
_entity_poly.pdbx_strand_id
1 'polypeptide(L)'
;MAIIEINTNPSKKELRWFGAMLVVFVFALGTLVWWQFDAPTAAQRIWTGGGVLSLVYVAVPPLRRWIFVGWIYAAFPIGWTVSHVLLASIYYLVITPIGVLLRLFKGDPLERQLDRSAASYWRPHESLRDVRRYFRQF
;
A
#
# COMPACT_ATOMS: atom_id res chain seq x y z
N MET A 1 -13.24 7.03 -0.85
CA MET A 1 -12.11 6.70 -1.75
C MET A 1 -11.48 5.43 -1.22
N ALA A 2 -11.46 4.35 -2.01
CA ALA A 2 -10.75 3.13 -1.61
C ALA A 2 -9.24 3.40 -1.73
N ILE A 3 -8.45 2.99 -0.72
CA ILE A 3 -6.98 3.17 -0.72
C ILE A 3 -6.32 2.30 -1.81
N ILE A 4 -7.01 1.27 -2.30
CA ILE A 4 -6.52 0.35 -3.33
C ILE A 4 -7.65 0.12 -4.36
N GLU A 5 -7.45 0.56 -5.59
CA GLU A 5 -8.33 0.25 -6.72
C GLU A 5 -7.87 -1.03 -7.42
N ILE A 6 -8.76 -2.02 -7.51
CA ILE A 6 -8.47 -3.29 -8.21
C ILE A 6 -8.72 -3.09 -9.70
N ASN A 7 -7.68 -3.23 -10.52
CA ASN A 7 -7.81 -3.20 -11.97
C ASN A 7 -8.52 -4.48 -12.49
N THR A 8 -9.81 -4.35 -12.80
CA THR A 8 -10.64 -5.46 -13.32
C THR A 8 -10.58 -5.60 -14.85
N ASN A 9 -9.91 -4.68 -15.55
CA ASN A 9 -9.73 -4.71 -16.99
C ASN A 9 -8.25 -4.49 -17.37
N PRO A 10 -7.39 -5.48 -17.09
CA PRO A 10 -5.95 -5.37 -17.34
C PRO A 10 -5.66 -5.23 -18.85
N SER A 11 -4.66 -4.43 -19.15
CA SER A 11 -4.12 -4.28 -20.50
C SER A 11 -3.48 -5.58 -20.99
N LYS A 12 -3.38 -5.74 -22.32
CA LYS A 12 -2.70 -6.91 -22.93
C LYS A 12 -1.25 -7.06 -22.47
N LYS A 13 -0.57 -5.94 -22.17
CA LYS A 13 0.82 -5.92 -21.67
C LYS A 13 0.90 -6.49 -20.26
N GLU A 14 0.00 -6.08 -19.36
CA GLU A 14 -0.06 -6.59 -17.98
C GLU A 14 -0.35 -8.09 -17.94
N LEU A 15 -1.28 -8.57 -18.77
CA LEU A 15 -1.56 -10.01 -18.86
C LEU A 15 -0.34 -10.82 -19.33
N ARG A 16 0.48 -10.28 -20.26
CA ARG A 16 1.70 -10.97 -20.71
C ARG A 16 2.76 -11.02 -19.61
N TRP A 17 2.98 -9.90 -18.92
CA TRP A 17 3.91 -9.84 -17.80
C TRP A 17 3.50 -10.73 -16.65
N PHE A 18 2.21 -10.76 -16.31
CA PHE A 18 1.67 -11.65 -15.29
C PHE A 18 1.92 -13.12 -15.65
N GLY A 19 1.69 -13.52 -16.90
CA GLY A 19 1.96 -14.90 -17.33
C GLY A 19 3.43 -15.29 -17.18
N ALA A 20 4.35 -14.41 -17.56
CA ALA A 20 5.79 -14.66 -17.36
C ALA A 20 6.15 -14.74 -15.88
N MET A 21 5.61 -13.84 -15.05
CA MET A 21 5.84 -13.81 -13.62
C MET A 21 5.25 -15.04 -12.91
N LEU A 22 4.10 -15.54 -13.35
CA LEU A 22 3.47 -16.75 -12.82
C LEU A 22 4.36 -17.98 -13.01
N VAL A 23 4.95 -18.14 -14.21
CA VAL A 23 5.88 -19.25 -14.49
C VAL A 23 7.11 -19.18 -13.60
N VAL A 24 7.72 -18.00 -13.50
CA VAL A 24 8.90 -17.77 -12.64
C VAL A 24 8.55 -18.04 -11.18
N PHE A 25 7.39 -17.56 -10.71
CA PHE A 25 6.92 -17.75 -9.35
C PHE A 25 6.69 -19.23 -9.00
N VAL A 26 5.99 -19.98 -9.86
CA VAL A 26 5.73 -21.42 -9.66
C VAL A 26 7.05 -22.19 -9.61
N PHE A 27 7.97 -21.89 -10.53
CA PHE A 27 9.26 -22.56 -10.56
C PHE A 27 10.07 -22.28 -9.29
N ALA A 28 10.20 -21.00 -8.93
CA ALA A 28 10.92 -20.55 -7.74
C ALA A 28 10.30 -21.09 -6.43
N LEU A 29 8.97 -21.15 -6.34
CA LEU A 29 8.29 -21.68 -5.16
C LEU A 29 8.55 -23.18 -5.01
N GLY A 30 8.43 -23.96 -6.09
CA GLY A 30 8.69 -25.39 -6.01
C GLY A 30 10.16 -25.72 -5.72
N THR A 31 11.12 -24.97 -6.28
CA THR A 31 12.54 -25.14 -5.94
C THR A 31 12.83 -24.77 -4.49
N LEU A 32 12.25 -23.70 -3.98
CA LEU A 32 12.39 -23.29 -2.58
C LEU A 32 11.79 -24.33 -1.63
N VAL A 33 10.63 -24.89 -1.96
CA VAL A 33 10.01 -25.96 -1.15
C VAL A 33 10.89 -27.21 -1.14
N TRP A 34 11.47 -27.57 -2.27
CA TRP A 34 12.40 -28.70 -2.35
C TRP A 34 13.65 -28.48 -1.51
N TRP A 35 14.29 -27.30 -1.61
CA TRP A 35 15.52 -27.00 -0.87
C TRP A 35 15.32 -26.80 0.64
N GLN A 36 14.25 -26.11 1.05
CA GLN A 36 14.07 -25.73 2.44
C GLN A 36 13.43 -26.85 3.29
N PHE A 37 12.55 -27.65 2.69
CA PHE A 37 11.74 -28.63 3.42
C PHE A 37 12.02 -30.08 3.02
N ASP A 38 12.98 -30.32 2.12
CA ASP A 38 13.35 -31.64 1.59
C ASP A 38 12.13 -32.48 1.17
N ALA A 39 11.13 -31.80 0.60
CA ALA A 39 9.81 -32.36 0.29
C ALA A 39 9.62 -32.47 -1.24
N PRO A 40 10.27 -33.43 -1.91
CA PRO A 40 10.26 -33.54 -3.37
C PRO A 40 8.86 -33.81 -3.93
N THR A 41 8.02 -34.54 -3.20
CA THR A 41 6.63 -34.81 -3.59
C THR A 41 5.77 -33.55 -3.57
N ALA A 42 5.98 -32.65 -2.60
CA ALA A 42 5.31 -31.37 -2.53
C ALA A 42 5.77 -30.42 -3.64
N ALA A 43 7.08 -30.35 -3.88
CA ALA A 43 7.66 -29.57 -4.98
C ALA A 43 7.14 -30.03 -6.35
N GLN A 44 7.09 -31.34 -6.59
CA GLN A 44 6.55 -31.90 -7.83
C GLN A 44 5.08 -31.51 -8.02
N ARG A 45 4.24 -31.60 -6.98
CA ARG A 45 2.83 -31.18 -7.05
C ARG A 45 2.69 -29.69 -7.38
N ILE A 46 3.54 -28.84 -6.83
CA ILE A 46 3.56 -27.40 -7.12
C ILE A 46 3.94 -27.15 -8.59
N TRP A 47 5.00 -27.79 -9.08
CA TRP A 47 5.42 -27.64 -10.47
C TRP A 47 4.40 -28.20 -11.46
N THR A 48 3.80 -29.36 -11.17
CA THR A 48 2.77 -29.93 -12.06
C THR A 48 1.51 -29.08 -12.05
N GLY A 49 1.01 -28.69 -10.86
CA GLY A 49 -0.20 -27.89 -10.75
C GLY A 49 -0.03 -26.49 -11.31
N GLY A 50 1.04 -25.81 -10.92
CA GLY A 50 1.36 -24.47 -11.42
C GLY A 50 1.79 -24.45 -12.89
N GLY A 51 2.43 -25.53 -13.37
CA GLY A 51 2.75 -25.72 -14.79
C GLY A 51 1.51 -25.89 -15.64
N VAL A 52 0.54 -26.72 -15.21
CA VAL A 52 -0.76 -26.85 -15.87
C VAL A 52 -1.51 -25.51 -15.86
N LEU A 53 -1.54 -24.80 -14.73
CA LEU A 53 -2.17 -23.48 -14.65
C LEU A 53 -1.52 -22.48 -15.62
N SER A 54 -0.19 -22.46 -15.69
CA SER A 54 0.56 -21.60 -16.61
C SER A 54 0.31 -21.96 -18.07
N LEU A 55 0.20 -23.26 -18.38
CA LEU A 55 -0.12 -23.74 -19.72
C LEU A 55 -1.54 -23.34 -20.12
N VAL A 56 -2.52 -23.54 -19.24
CA VAL A 56 -3.91 -23.11 -19.45
C VAL A 56 -4.00 -21.61 -19.65
N TYR A 57 -3.25 -20.83 -18.86
CA TYR A 57 -3.17 -19.38 -19.00
C TYR A 57 -2.67 -18.97 -20.39
N VAL A 58 -1.64 -19.63 -20.93
CA VAL A 58 -1.12 -19.35 -22.27
C VAL A 58 -2.07 -19.85 -23.36
N ALA A 59 -2.63 -21.05 -23.22
CA ALA A 59 -3.44 -21.69 -24.24
C ALA A 59 -4.86 -21.10 -24.40
N VAL A 60 -5.43 -20.52 -23.34
CA VAL A 60 -6.84 -20.05 -23.33
C VAL A 60 -6.92 -18.53 -23.06
N PRO A 61 -6.85 -17.68 -24.10
CA PRO A 61 -6.85 -16.22 -23.96
C PRO A 61 -8.04 -15.63 -23.15
N PRO A 62 -9.29 -16.12 -23.30
CA PRO A 62 -10.42 -15.60 -22.53
C PRO A 62 -10.27 -15.80 -21.01
N LEU A 63 -9.58 -16.86 -20.59
CA LEU A 63 -9.45 -17.23 -19.17
C LEU A 63 -8.36 -16.41 -18.46
N ARG A 64 -7.43 -15.81 -19.20
CA ARG A 64 -6.33 -14.99 -18.66
C ARG A 64 -6.83 -13.88 -17.74
N ARG A 65 -7.88 -13.18 -18.16
CA ARG A 65 -8.49 -12.09 -17.38
C ARG A 65 -9.04 -12.61 -16.06
N TRP A 66 -9.77 -13.71 -16.08
CA TRP A 66 -10.39 -14.28 -14.88
C TRP A 66 -9.33 -14.78 -13.89
N ILE A 67 -8.30 -15.46 -14.37
CA ILE A 67 -7.18 -15.92 -13.53
C ILE A 67 -6.44 -14.72 -12.93
N PHE A 68 -6.12 -13.71 -13.73
CA PHE A 68 -5.46 -12.49 -13.26
C PHE A 68 -6.28 -11.78 -12.17
N VAL A 69 -7.55 -11.50 -12.46
CA VAL A 69 -8.43 -10.78 -11.52
C VAL A 69 -8.62 -11.58 -10.25
N GLY A 70 -8.85 -12.91 -10.35
CA GLY A 70 -8.93 -13.79 -9.18
C GLY A 70 -7.66 -13.77 -8.33
N TRP A 71 -6.49 -13.77 -8.97
CA TRP A 71 -5.19 -13.64 -8.29
C TRP A 71 -5.05 -12.30 -7.56
N ILE A 72 -5.43 -11.18 -8.19
CA ILE A 72 -5.37 -9.87 -7.55
C ILE A 72 -6.33 -9.80 -6.35
N TYR A 73 -7.53 -10.38 -6.45
CA TYR A 73 -8.43 -10.47 -5.30
C TYR A 73 -7.84 -11.32 -4.17
N ALA A 74 -7.18 -12.43 -4.48
CA ALA A 74 -6.51 -13.25 -3.47
C ALA A 74 -5.35 -12.51 -2.78
N ALA A 75 -4.62 -11.67 -3.53
CA ALA A 75 -3.53 -10.85 -3.00
C ALA A 75 -4.00 -9.57 -2.29
N PHE A 76 -5.26 -9.14 -2.49
CA PHE A 76 -5.77 -7.88 -1.97
C PHE A 76 -5.66 -7.74 -0.43
N PRO A 77 -6.03 -8.75 0.39
CA PRO A 77 -5.90 -8.65 1.85
C PRO A 77 -4.46 -8.41 2.30
N ILE A 78 -3.48 -8.96 1.57
CA ILE A 78 -2.04 -8.75 1.85
C ILE A 78 -1.69 -7.28 1.61
N GLY A 79 -2.06 -6.74 0.44
CA GLY A 79 -1.83 -5.34 0.11
C GLY A 79 -2.49 -4.39 1.11
N TRP A 80 -3.76 -4.64 1.44
CA TRP A 80 -4.50 -3.88 2.46
C TRP A 80 -3.78 -3.89 3.81
N THR A 81 -3.36 -5.07 4.28
CA THR A 81 -2.67 -5.21 5.57
C THR A 81 -1.34 -4.45 5.56
N VAL A 82 -0.53 -4.63 4.52
CA VAL A 82 0.77 -3.95 4.39
C VAL A 82 0.59 -2.44 4.37
N SER A 83 -0.40 -1.90 3.64
CA SER A 83 -0.68 -0.46 3.63
C SER A 83 -1.05 0.08 5.01
N HIS A 84 -1.89 -0.63 5.76
CA HIS A 84 -2.29 -0.20 7.12
C HIS A 84 -1.13 -0.31 8.10
N VAL A 85 -0.37 -1.41 8.06
CA VAL A 85 0.81 -1.60 8.91
C VAL A 85 1.86 -0.53 8.62
N LEU A 86 2.12 -0.23 7.36
CA LEU A 86 3.06 0.83 6.97
C LEU A 86 2.59 2.20 7.49
N LEU A 87 1.32 2.54 7.28
CA LEU A 87 0.76 3.80 7.75
C LEU A 87 0.81 3.91 9.28
N ALA A 88 0.41 2.85 9.99
CA ALA A 88 0.50 2.77 11.44
C ALA A 88 1.94 2.92 11.92
N SER A 89 2.89 2.26 11.24
CA SER A 89 4.31 2.34 11.58
C SER A 89 4.84 3.76 11.44
N ILE A 90 4.55 4.44 10.32
CA ILE A 90 4.93 5.85 10.13
C ILE A 90 4.29 6.74 11.20
N TYR A 91 3.00 6.55 11.48
CA TYR A 91 2.30 7.36 12.46
C TYR A 91 2.85 7.18 13.87
N TYR A 92 3.04 5.95 14.33
CA TYR A 92 3.44 5.66 15.70
C TYR A 92 4.95 5.72 15.93
N LEU A 93 5.78 5.42 14.94
CA LEU A 93 7.24 5.42 15.09
C LEU A 93 7.89 6.74 14.67
N VAL A 94 7.22 7.56 13.86
CA VAL A 94 7.78 8.84 13.38
C VAL A 94 6.95 10.01 13.88
N ILE A 95 5.67 10.09 13.49
CA ILE A 95 4.86 11.29 13.76
C ILE A 95 4.59 11.45 15.27
N THR A 96 4.19 10.37 15.93
CA THR A 96 3.86 10.37 17.36
C THR A 96 5.06 10.77 18.24
N PRO A 97 6.25 10.17 18.11
CA PRO A 97 7.40 10.58 18.92
C PRO A 97 7.82 12.02 18.63
N ILE A 98 7.74 12.50 17.39
CA ILE A 98 7.96 13.93 17.10
C ILE A 98 6.98 14.79 17.90
N GLY A 99 5.70 14.43 17.90
CA GLY A 99 4.68 15.14 18.68
C GLY A 99 4.94 15.11 20.19
N VAL A 100 5.38 13.97 20.72
CA VAL A 100 5.76 13.83 22.14
C VAL A 100 6.98 14.69 22.46
N LEU A 101 8.04 14.64 21.65
CA LEU A 101 9.24 15.46 21.81
C LEU A 101 8.91 16.96 21.77
N LEU A 102 8.04 17.39 20.85
CA LEU A 102 7.59 18.78 20.79
C LEU A 102 6.85 19.20 22.06
N ARG A 103 5.98 18.34 22.60
CA ARG A 103 5.29 18.60 23.87
C ARG A 103 6.25 18.68 25.06
N LEU A 104 7.29 17.84 25.08
CA LEU A 104 8.27 17.80 26.16
C LEU A 104 9.26 18.97 26.12
N PHE A 105 9.76 19.35 24.93
CA PHE A 105 10.85 20.33 24.81
C PHE A 105 10.40 21.74 24.37
N LYS A 106 9.34 21.87 23.59
CA LYS A 106 8.91 23.15 23.00
C LYS A 106 7.62 23.72 23.61
N GLY A 107 7.01 23.05 24.59
CA GLY A 107 5.75 23.46 25.21
C GLY A 107 4.53 23.20 24.33
N ASP A 108 3.53 24.09 24.38
CA ASP A 108 2.29 23.98 23.60
C ASP A 108 2.28 24.97 22.41
N PRO A 109 2.93 24.63 21.27
CA PRO A 109 3.02 25.54 20.12
C PRO A 109 1.68 25.85 19.46
N LEU A 110 0.63 25.10 19.80
CA LEU A 110 -0.72 25.33 19.29
C LEU A 110 -1.61 26.05 20.31
N GLU A 111 -1.08 26.48 21.46
CA GLU A 111 -1.82 27.17 22.53
C GLU A 111 -3.18 26.49 22.82
N ARG A 112 -3.16 25.16 22.91
CA ARG A 112 -4.33 24.30 23.16
C ARG A 112 -4.81 24.37 24.60
N GLN A 113 -3.97 24.83 25.53
CA GLN A 113 -4.39 25.05 26.91
C GLN A 113 -5.29 26.29 27.01
N LEU A 114 -6.50 26.09 27.56
CA LEU A 114 -7.44 27.17 27.85
C LEU A 114 -6.93 28.02 29.01
N ASP A 115 -6.46 29.23 28.70
CA ASP A 115 -6.18 30.26 29.69
C ASP A 115 -7.49 30.86 30.22
N ARG A 116 -7.88 30.49 31.45
CA ARG A 116 -9.11 30.98 32.09
C ARG A 116 -9.05 32.45 32.51
N SER A 117 -7.86 33.05 32.50
CA SER A 117 -7.65 34.46 32.82
C SER A 117 -7.66 35.36 31.58
N ALA A 118 -7.63 34.76 30.38
CA ALA A 118 -7.69 35.51 29.14
C ALA A 118 -9.08 36.16 28.95
N ALA A 119 -9.09 37.47 28.74
CA ALA A 119 -10.32 38.21 28.41
C ALA A 119 -10.92 37.79 27.06
N SER A 120 -10.09 37.27 26.15
CA SER A 120 -10.47 36.79 24.82
C SER A 120 -9.35 35.96 24.19
N TYR A 121 -9.69 34.88 23.49
CA TYR A 121 -8.73 34.10 22.68
C TYR A 121 -8.54 34.66 21.26
N TRP A 122 -9.26 35.72 20.91
CA TRP A 122 -9.10 36.38 19.61
C TRP A 122 -7.72 37.02 19.52
N ARG A 123 -6.90 36.52 18.59
CA ARG A 123 -5.66 37.21 18.23
C ARG A 123 -5.97 38.34 17.24
N PRO A 124 -5.37 39.54 17.41
CA PRO A 124 -5.49 40.59 16.42
C PRO A 124 -5.02 40.05 15.06
N HIS A 125 -5.90 40.14 14.06
CA HIS A 125 -5.49 39.86 12.70
C HIS A 125 -4.53 40.97 12.27
N GLU A 126 -3.28 40.63 11.94
CA GLU A 126 -2.38 41.58 11.30
C GLU A 126 -3.04 42.02 9.98
N SER A 127 -3.45 43.28 9.91
CA SER A 127 -4.01 43.82 8.68
C SER A 127 -2.92 43.79 7.62
N LEU A 128 -3.12 42.93 6.63
CA LEU A 128 -2.30 42.95 5.42
C LEU A 128 -2.41 44.36 4.83
N ARG A 129 -1.32 45.13 4.91
CA ARG A 129 -1.26 46.50 4.38
C ARG A 129 -1.53 46.58 2.86
N ASP A 130 -1.50 45.44 2.15
CA ASP A 130 -1.69 45.38 0.71
C ASP A 130 -2.70 44.29 0.30
N VAL A 131 -3.85 44.74 -0.20
CA VAL A 131 -4.93 43.89 -0.74
C VAL A 131 -4.47 43.09 -1.97
N ARG A 132 -3.44 43.55 -2.69
CA ARG A 132 -2.93 42.86 -3.90
C ARG A 132 -2.29 41.51 -3.58
N ARG A 133 -1.93 41.25 -2.32
CA ARG A 133 -1.38 39.97 -1.87
C ARG A 133 -2.39 38.83 -1.95
N TYR A 134 -3.69 39.11 -1.85
CA TYR A 134 -4.75 38.10 -2.04
C TYR A 134 -4.77 37.54 -3.47
N PHE A 135 -4.29 38.31 -4.45
CA PHE A 135 -4.24 37.90 -5.86
C PHE A 135 -2.94 37.17 -6.24
N ARG A 136 -2.01 36.98 -5.30
CA ARG A 136 -0.77 36.21 -5.53
C ARG A 136 -0.84 34.92 -4.71
N GLN A 137 -1.38 33.87 -5.31
CA GLN A 137 -1.55 32.56 -4.68
C GLN A 137 -0.30 31.66 -4.78
N PHE A 138 0.78 32.12 -5.43
CA PHE A 138 2.05 31.40 -5.59
C PHE A 138 3.23 32.34 -5.37
#